data_AF-A0A5M4D3N4-F1
#
_entry.id   AF-A0A5M4D3N4-F1
#
_cell.length_a   1.000
_cell.length_b   1.000
_cell.length_c   1.000
_cell.angle_alpha   90.00
_cell.angle_beta   90.00
_cell.angle_gamma   90.00
#
_symmetry.space_group_name_H-M   'P 1'
#
loop_
_entity.id
_entity.type
_entity.pdbx_description
1 polymer ?
#
loop_
_entity_poly.entity_id
_entity_poly.type
_entity_poly.pdbx_seq_one_letter_code
_entity_poly.pdbx_strand_id
1 'polypeptide(L)'
;MANLASLGKIIATSSNVNLVVVELWVGGNVGNIEAQAVLFADIAGDVTEGLDLLEFTGSNYSSIAYMHVGGDLLGSIAFSDALDASGVQQLLIDGDFGSAGVSTELRCTSFGKIVCDNLWTDVDVTGFRRLEVGGDLNGDIVTADISDTLSYHGSGDPGVFVDGNLKSSVGCSYSFSGSVSIDGFLGAGGLLQLPGISSGEMVSIASGIQSDGELRITDVVEGSIDLDADLEGSIVIYDGLSGDITVPSGGLGGQILINQQNGLAEWSGDVVVGSTTLGPGETGDNEAPYYGVLSSTLGGGAVGLVPFNFHPKDSAPDHDSVVTTGAISTVQIAHYGPVSIDSGNGVRIYEATWAVPYPYPSHAEVPLCYDPPGPPTTYWQEWDGEGDFDVSVSGRVITITGDERTFTTGKAYQIIPGGLVCAGIPGTPDVVYISNWFGAWDEDNDEFCDGLPETNGYGFLIPSKFDLNLSLELETGDVDAWLTEPVDLDDDDDADVLDLAAVIDAVVNGSDE
;
A
#
# COMPACT_ATOMS: atom_id res chain seq x y z
N MET A 1 1.34 50.57 29.16
CA MET A 1 1.06 50.11 27.79
C MET A 1 1.24 51.27 26.83
N ALA A 2 2.28 51.23 26.00
CA ALA A 2 2.35 52.09 24.83
C ALA A 2 1.68 51.31 23.69
N ASN A 3 0.61 51.83 23.11
CA ASN A 3 0.01 51.25 21.92
C ASN A 3 0.82 51.74 20.71
N LEU A 4 1.66 50.86 20.16
CA LEU A 4 2.50 51.18 19.02
C LEU A 4 1.72 50.84 17.74
N ALA A 5 1.60 51.81 16.83
CA ALA A 5 0.91 51.60 15.55
C ALA A 5 1.69 50.65 14.62
N SER A 6 3.01 50.62 14.76
CA SER A 6 3.92 49.65 14.12
C SER A 6 5.23 49.61 14.90
N LEU A 7 5.98 48.52 14.78
CA LEU A 7 7.27 48.35 15.46
C LEU A 7 8.28 47.69 14.51
N GLY A 8 9.27 48.48 14.06
CA GLY A 8 10.23 47.99 13.07
C GLY A 8 11.06 46.80 13.55
N LYS A 9 11.70 46.90 14.72
CA LYS A 9 12.48 45.79 15.29
C LYS A 9 12.57 45.88 16.81
N ILE A 10 12.49 44.74 17.49
CA ILE A 10 12.90 44.58 18.88
C ILE A 10 14.27 43.89 18.87
N ILE A 11 15.30 44.50 19.47
CA ILE A 11 16.67 43.97 19.45
C ILE A 11 17.27 44.00 20.85
N ALA A 12 17.78 42.87 21.32
CA ALA A 12 18.80 42.84 22.37
C ALA A 12 20.16 43.24 21.77
N THR A 13 20.54 44.53 21.86
CA THR A 13 21.74 45.05 21.18
C THR A 13 23.09 44.58 21.73
N SER A 14 23.11 43.64 22.69
CA SER A 14 24.33 43.01 23.20
C SER A 14 24.04 41.63 23.75
N SER A 15 24.97 40.70 23.57
CA SER A 15 24.91 39.32 24.08
C SER A 15 24.89 39.18 25.61
N ASN A 16 24.84 40.29 26.36
CA ASN A 16 24.82 40.35 27.83
C ASN A 16 23.51 40.94 28.39
N VAL A 17 22.49 41.17 27.56
CA VAL A 17 21.19 41.72 28.00
C VAL A 17 20.10 40.65 27.84
N ASN A 18 19.49 40.27 28.96
CA ASN A 18 18.28 39.45 28.97
C ASN A 18 17.10 40.31 28.54
N LEU A 19 16.70 40.19 27.27
CA LEU A 19 15.45 40.79 26.82
C LEU A 19 14.33 39.74 26.92
N VAL A 20 13.57 39.82 28.00
CA VAL A 20 12.32 39.07 28.13
C VAL A 20 11.18 39.99 27.73
N VAL A 21 10.48 39.63 26.65
CA VAL A 21 9.23 40.30 26.26
C VAL A 21 8.14 39.74 27.16
N VAL A 22 7.87 40.44 28.26
CA VAL A 22 6.83 40.03 29.20
C VAL A 22 5.44 40.23 28.60
N GLU A 23 5.23 41.35 27.92
CA GLU A 23 3.96 41.73 27.34
C GLU A 23 4.20 42.72 26.19
N LEU A 24 3.79 42.35 24.98
CA LEU A 24 3.90 43.16 23.77
C LEU A 24 2.53 43.30 23.11
N TRP A 25 2.13 44.54 22.81
CA TRP A 25 0.91 44.86 22.07
C TRP A 25 1.26 45.78 20.90
N VAL A 26 1.07 45.31 19.67
CA VAL A 26 1.36 46.11 18.46
C VAL A 26 0.11 46.14 17.58
N GLY A 27 -0.39 47.34 17.25
CA GLY A 27 -1.60 47.51 16.44
C GLY A 27 -1.39 47.38 14.93
N GLY A 28 -0.21 46.95 14.50
CA GLY A 28 0.17 46.80 13.10
C GLY A 28 1.41 45.92 12.99
N ASN A 29 2.16 46.04 11.89
CA ASN A 29 3.21 45.08 11.59
C ASN A 29 4.43 45.22 12.52
N VAL A 30 5.06 44.07 12.76
CA VAL A 30 6.36 43.91 13.41
C VAL A 30 7.34 43.38 12.36
N GLY A 31 8.56 43.93 12.32
CA GLY A 31 9.62 43.39 11.45
C GLY A 31 10.16 42.07 12.01
N ASN A 32 11.17 42.17 12.88
CA ASN A 32 11.78 41.04 13.60
C ASN A 32 11.67 41.24 15.13
N ILE A 33 11.49 40.14 15.86
CA ILE A 33 11.60 40.07 17.31
C ILE A 33 12.85 39.27 17.68
N GLU A 34 13.87 39.96 18.16
CA GLU A 34 15.09 39.34 18.69
C GLU A 34 15.07 39.47 20.23
N ALA A 35 14.74 38.38 20.92
CA ALA A 35 14.51 38.33 22.36
C ALA A 35 15.01 37.02 22.96
N GLN A 36 15.07 36.90 24.28
CA GLN A 36 15.33 35.62 24.92
C GLN A 36 14.04 34.78 25.02
N ALA A 37 12.97 35.41 25.47
CA ALA A 37 11.68 34.77 25.63
C ALA A 37 10.56 35.78 25.37
N VAL A 38 9.45 35.26 24.85
CA VAL A 38 8.19 35.98 24.64
C VAL A 38 7.15 35.34 25.54
N LEU A 39 6.81 35.98 26.65
CA LEU A 39 5.79 35.47 27.56
C LEU A 39 4.39 35.76 27.01
N PHE A 40 4.18 36.98 26.52
CA PHE A 40 2.93 37.38 25.90
C PHE A 40 3.20 38.39 24.79
N ALA A 41 2.72 38.10 23.58
CA ALA A 41 2.69 39.04 22.47
C ALA A 41 1.35 38.94 21.74
N ASP A 42 0.78 40.10 21.43
CA ASP A 42 -0.39 40.28 20.58
C ASP A 42 -0.05 41.33 19.51
N ILE A 43 -0.03 40.90 18.25
CA ILE A 43 0.37 41.69 17.09
C ILE A 43 -0.79 41.66 16.11
N ALA A 44 -1.48 42.79 15.92
CA ALA A 44 -2.67 42.85 15.07
C ALA A 44 -2.38 42.77 13.55
N GLY A 45 -1.12 42.92 13.13
CA GLY A 45 -0.69 42.82 11.74
C GLY A 45 0.33 41.70 11.54
N ASP A 46 1.22 41.87 10.56
CA ASP A 46 2.16 40.81 10.18
C ASP A 46 3.45 40.84 11.01
N VAL A 47 4.12 39.69 11.11
CA VAL A 47 5.53 39.57 11.50
C VAL A 47 6.35 39.23 10.25
N THR A 48 7.06 40.22 9.70
CA THR A 48 7.59 40.11 8.32
C THR A 48 8.96 39.45 8.21
N GLU A 49 9.78 39.48 9.26
CA GLU A 49 11.16 38.94 9.26
C GLU A 49 11.34 37.75 10.23
N GLY A 50 10.34 37.43 11.07
CA GLY A 50 10.36 36.28 11.98
C GLY A 50 10.78 36.61 13.41
N LEU A 51 11.30 35.60 14.11
CA LEU A 51 11.74 35.66 15.49
C LEU A 51 13.10 34.98 15.69
N ASP A 52 14.01 35.68 16.36
CA ASP A 52 15.31 35.17 16.79
C ASP A 52 15.33 35.06 18.33
N LEU A 53 15.17 33.84 18.85
CA LEU A 53 15.16 33.56 20.28
C LEU A 53 16.56 33.17 20.78
N LEU A 54 17.22 34.14 21.42
CA LEU A 54 18.62 34.08 21.84
C LEU A 54 18.80 33.34 23.17
N GLU A 55 19.78 32.44 23.20
CA GLU A 55 20.27 31.74 24.38
C GLU A 55 21.12 32.70 25.19
N PHE A 56 20.92 32.65 26.51
CA PHE A 56 21.72 33.41 27.45
C PHE A 56 22.41 32.50 28.45
N THR A 57 23.68 32.81 28.71
CA THR A 57 24.51 32.06 29.67
C THR A 57 23.90 32.17 31.09
N GLY A 58 23.31 31.09 31.58
CA GLY A 58 22.78 30.98 32.95
C GLY A 58 21.25 30.97 33.08
N SER A 59 20.50 30.94 31.98
CA SER A 59 19.06 30.69 31.98
C SER A 59 18.71 29.68 30.90
N ASN A 60 18.05 28.59 31.27
CA ASN A 60 17.81 27.45 30.39
C ASN A 60 16.56 27.59 29.50
N TYR A 61 16.00 28.79 29.31
CA TYR A 61 14.70 28.92 28.66
C TYR A 61 14.69 30.02 27.60
N SER A 62 14.66 29.57 26.35
CA SER A 62 14.18 30.36 25.21
C SER A 62 12.79 29.85 24.87
N SER A 63 11.76 30.68 25.04
CA SER A 63 10.38 30.18 24.93
C SER A 63 9.41 31.24 24.41
N ILE A 64 8.35 30.74 23.78
CA ILE A 64 7.14 31.50 23.50
C ILE A 64 6.04 30.91 24.39
N ALA A 65 5.58 31.63 25.41
CA ALA A 65 4.48 31.15 26.24
C ALA A 65 3.11 31.44 25.57
N TYR A 66 2.94 32.64 25.01
CA TYR A 66 1.78 32.95 24.19
C TYR A 66 2.15 34.02 23.17
N MET A 67 1.83 33.76 21.91
CA MET A 67 1.94 34.75 20.84
C MET A 67 0.73 34.65 19.91
N HIS A 68 0.10 35.78 19.66
CA HIS A 68 -0.94 35.95 18.66
C HIS A 68 -0.48 36.93 17.58
N VAL A 69 -0.62 36.52 16.31
CA VAL A 69 -0.36 37.32 15.12
C VAL A 69 -1.67 37.38 14.33
N GLY A 70 -2.30 38.54 14.25
CA GLY A 70 -3.56 38.76 13.54
C GLY A 70 -3.43 38.83 12.02
N GLY A 71 -2.19 38.90 11.50
CA GLY A 71 -1.86 38.75 10.08
C GLY A 71 -0.97 37.53 9.85
N ASP A 72 0.02 37.68 8.96
CA ASP A 72 0.93 36.59 8.59
C ASP A 72 2.20 36.58 9.45
N LEU A 73 2.77 35.39 9.68
CA LEU A 73 4.13 35.21 10.19
C LEU A 73 5.04 34.76 9.04
N LEU A 74 5.71 35.68 8.37
CA LEU A 74 6.40 35.42 7.10
C LEU A 74 7.86 34.96 7.23
N GLY A 75 8.44 35.03 8.44
CA GLY A 75 9.83 34.66 8.70
C GLY A 75 9.96 33.45 9.61
N SER A 76 11.17 32.89 9.67
CA SER A 76 11.51 31.76 10.54
C SER A 76 11.39 32.10 12.03
N ILE A 77 11.16 31.08 12.85
CA ILE A 77 11.35 31.15 14.30
C ILE A 77 12.57 30.30 14.64
N ALA A 78 13.67 30.97 14.94
CA ALA A 78 14.92 30.33 15.31
C ALA A 78 15.14 30.39 16.82
N PHE A 79 15.39 29.25 17.45
CA PHE A 79 15.89 29.18 18.82
C PHE A 79 17.39 28.87 18.74
N SER A 80 18.23 29.70 19.34
CA SER A 80 19.67 29.44 19.29
C SER A 80 20.03 28.18 20.08
N ASP A 81 20.67 27.23 19.40
CA ASP A 81 21.43 26.01 19.72
C ASP A 81 21.34 25.27 21.08
N ALA A 82 20.81 25.83 22.18
CA ALA A 82 20.53 25.09 23.42
C ALA A 82 19.14 24.45 23.39
N LEU A 83 19.06 23.34 22.65
CA LEU A 83 17.86 22.55 22.35
C LEU A 83 17.25 21.77 23.52
N ASP A 84 17.73 21.90 24.76
CA ASP A 84 17.25 21.05 25.86
C ASP A 84 15.96 21.56 26.54
N ALA A 85 15.57 22.81 26.29
CA ALA A 85 14.39 23.42 26.93
C ALA A 85 13.78 24.58 26.14
N SER A 86 13.90 24.57 24.81
CA SER A 86 13.19 25.53 23.98
C SER A 86 11.78 25.07 23.68
N GLY A 87 10.82 25.99 23.65
CA GLY A 87 9.48 25.60 23.27
C GLY A 87 8.48 26.71 23.08
N VAL A 88 7.42 26.36 22.37
CA VAL A 88 6.27 27.22 22.06
C VAL A 88 5.05 26.64 22.77
N GLN A 89 4.57 27.24 23.85
CA GLN A 89 3.33 26.78 24.48
C GLN A 89 2.14 26.99 23.55
N GLN A 90 1.97 28.22 23.05
CA GLN A 90 0.89 28.57 22.14
C GLN A 90 1.33 29.65 21.15
N LEU A 91 1.15 29.35 19.86
CA LEU A 91 1.32 30.28 18.75
C LEU A 91 0.05 30.28 17.91
N LEU A 92 -0.62 31.42 17.86
CA LEU A 92 -1.84 31.64 17.09
C LEU A 92 -1.53 32.63 15.97
N ILE A 93 -1.79 32.24 14.74
CA ILE A 93 -1.58 33.06 13.55
C ILE A 93 -2.92 33.05 12.81
N ASP A 94 -3.55 34.21 12.65
CA ASP A 94 -4.84 34.30 11.95
C ASP A 94 -4.67 34.17 10.43
N GLY A 95 -3.46 34.46 9.91
CA GLY A 95 -3.07 34.27 8.51
C GLY A 95 -2.09 33.11 8.32
N ASP A 96 -1.16 33.28 7.38
CA ASP A 96 -0.21 32.23 6.97
C ASP A 96 1.03 32.19 7.88
N PHE A 97 1.55 30.98 8.14
CA PHE A 97 2.91 30.79 8.63
C PHE A 97 3.81 30.43 7.45
N GLY A 98 4.68 31.38 7.07
CA GLY A 98 5.50 31.32 5.88
C GLY A 98 4.74 31.83 4.66
N SER A 99 5.29 31.60 3.47
CA SER A 99 4.61 31.91 2.21
C SER A 99 5.08 31.01 1.08
N ALA A 100 4.23 30.83 0.06
CA ALA A 100 4.55 30.00 -1.08
C ALA A 100 5.87 30.41 -1.76
N GLY A 101 6.77 29.44 -1.94
CA GLY A 101 8.07 29.64 -2.59
C GLY A 101 9.14 30.32 -1.72
N VAL A 102 8.86 30.57 -0.44
CA VAL A 102 9.84 31.08 0.53
C VAL A 102 10.06 30.03 1.61
N SER A 103 11.27 29.48 1.67
CA SER A 103 11.65 28.56 2.75
C SER A 103 11.75 29.31 4.07
N THR A 104 10.97 28.87 5.04
CA THR A 104 10.96 29.34 6.42
C THR A 104 11.00 28.12 7.33
N GLU A 105 11.54 28.28 8.54
CA GLU A 105 11.73 27.17 9.48
C GLU A 105 11.27 27.56 10.88
N LEU A 106 10.58 26.66 11.57
CA LEU A 106 10.41 26.65 13.02
C LEU A 106 11.23 25.49 13.60
N ARG A 107 12.28 25.83 14.35
CA ARG A 107 13.10 24.81 15.03
C ARG A 107 13.05 25.00 16.54
N CYS A 108 12.41 24.09 17.26
CA CYS A 108 12.33 24.13 18.73
C CYS A 108 12.28 22.72 19.34
N THR A 109 12.55 22.55 20.63
CA THR A 109 12.43 21.21 21.23
C THR A 109 10.98 20.73 21.20
N SER A 110 10.02 21.61 21.52
CA SER A 110 8.63 21.22 21.53
C SER A 110 7.63 22.36 21.43
N PHE A 111 6.41 22.06 20.99
CA PHE A 111 5.30 23.00 21.09
C PHE A 111 4.00 22.38 21.62
N GLY A 112 3.23 23.18 22.35
CA GLY A 112 1.91 22.83 22.88
C GLY A 112 0.82 22.96 21.81
N LYS A 113 0.67 24.14 21.22
CA LYS A 113 -0.34 24.39 20.19
C LYS A 113 0.13 25.42 19.15
N ILE A 114 0.03 25.06 17.87
CA ILE A 114 0.13 25.99 16.73
C ILE A 114 -1.21 26.02 16.01
N VAL A 115 -1.67 27.23 15.67
CA VAL A 115 -2.82 27.48 14.79
C VAL A 115 -2.41 28.47 13.71
N CYS A 116 -2.70 28.16 12.45
CA CYS A 116 -2.50 29.04 11.30
C CYS A 116 -3.55 28.78 10.22
N ASP A 117 -3.71 29.70 9.26
CA ASP A 117 -4.51 29.47 8.06
C ASP A 117 -3.78 28.47 7.16
N ASN A 118 -2.67 28.85 6.53
CA ASN A 118 -1.79 27.91 5.81
C ASN A 118 -0.43 27.76 6.50
N LEU A 119 0.14 26.54 6.42
CA LEU A 119 1.49 26.26 6.91
C LEU A 119 2.44 26.00 5.75
N TRP A 120 3.27 26.98 5.42
CA TRP A 120 4.35 26.89 4.42
C TRP A 120 5.74 26.69 5.05
N THR A 121 5.82 26.80 6.37
CA THR A 121 7.04 26.68 7.16
C THR A 121 7.37 25.25 7.48
N ASP A 122 8.64 24.86 7.33
CA ASP A 122 9.15 23.58 7.79
C ASP A 122 9.25 23.59 9.32
N VAL A 123 8.79 22.53 9.98
CA VAL A 123 8.73 22.41 11.43
C VAL A 123 9.58 21.23 11.87
N ASP A 124 10.73 21.52 12.50
CA ASP A 124 11.63 20.51 13.07
C ASP A 124 11.57 20.59 14.60
N VAL A 125 10.90 19.62 15.21
CA VAL A 125 10.68 19.60 16.66
C VAL A 125 10.81 18.22 17.26
N THR A 126 11.32 18.10 18.49
CA THR A 126 11.39 16.79 19.16
C THR A 126 10.01 16.25 19.48
N GLY A 127 9.09 17.11 19.93
CA GLY A 127 7.70 16.68 20.12
C GLY A 127 6.72 17.82 20.12
N PHE A 128 5.48 17.57 19.70
CA PHE A 128 4.41 18.53 19.84
C PHE A 128 3.11 17.91 20.31
N ARG A 129 2.21 18.74 20.83
CA ARG A 129 0.91 18.26 21.29
C ARG A 129 -0.15 18.45 20.22
N ARG A 130 -0.33 19.67 19.68
CA ARG A 130 -1.44 19.95 18.74
C ARG A 130 -1.06 20.92 17.63
N LEU A 131 -1.39 20.56 16.39
CA LEU A 131 -1.29 21.43 15.21
C LEU A 131 -2.66 21.57 14.54
N GLU A 132 -3.09 22.81 14.28
CA GLU A 132 -4.30 23.13 13.53
C GLU A 132 -3.94 24.03 12.34
N VAL A 133 -4.32 23.63 11.13
CA VAL A 133 -4.11 24.37 9.88
C VAL A 133 -5.47 24.53 9.20
N GLY A 134 -5.97 25.76 9.06
CA GLY A 134 -7.30 26.05 8.47
C GLY A 134 -7.37 25.90 6.94
N GLY A 135 -6.21 25.79 6.29
CA GLY A 135 -6.02 25.63 4.86
C GLY A 135 -5.01 24.53 4.56
N ASP A 136 -4.09 24.78 3.63
CA ASP A 136 -3.14 23.77 3.18
C ASP A 136 -1.88 23.69 4.06
N LEU A 137 -1.41 22.46 4.29
CA LEU A 137 -0.11 22.15 4.90
C LEU A 137 0.90 21.82 3.77
N ASN A 138 1.85 22.73 3.55
CA ASN A 138 2.86 22.68 2.48
C ASN A 138 4.30 22.62 2.99
N GLY A 139 4.56 22.90 4.26
CA GLY A 139 5.88 22.71 4.89
C GLY A 139 6.06 21.29 5.42
N ASP A 140 7.31 20.83 5.51
CA ASP A 140 7.61 19.51 6.10
C ASP A 140 7.58 19.59 7.62
N ILE A 141 6.91 18.62 8.26
CA ILE A 141 6.90 18.48 9.71
C ILE A 141 7.65 17.21 10.07
N VAL A 142 8.76 17.38 10.80
CA VAL A 142 9.55 16.29 11.33
C VAL A 142 9.45 16.33 12.84
N THR A 143 8.93 15.25 13.42
CA THR A 143 8.87 15.10 14.86
C THR A 143 9.18 13.69 15.36
N ALA A 144 9.63 13.61 16.61
CA ALA A 144 9.70 12.33 17.29
C ALA A 144 8.36 11.98 17.96
N ASP A 145 7.67 12.95 18.56
CA ASP A 145 6.56 12.67 19.46
C ASP A 145 5.34 13.59 19.22
N ILE A 146 4.14 13.01 19.04
CA ILE A 146 2.86 13.72 19.08
C ILE A 146 2.11 13.25 20.32
N SER A 147 2.15 14.01 21.42
CA SER A 147 1.75 13.47 22.73
C SER A 147 1.10 14.46 23.70
N ASP A 148 0.18 13.94 24.52
CA ASP A 148 -0.43 14.67 25.65
C ASP A 148 0.48 14.74 26.89
N THR A 149 1.56 13.94 26.95
CA THR A 149 2.47 13.91 28.12
C THR A 149 3.53 15.02 28.10
N LEU A 150 3.59 15.80 27.02
CA LEU A 150 4.49 16.94 26.92
C LEU A 150 4.16 17.96 28.01
N SER A 151 5.20 18.48 28.67
CA SER A 151 5.07 19.41 29.81
C SER A 151 4.49 20.79 29.44
N TYR A 152 4.13 20.99 28.18
CA TYR A 152 3.64 22.23 27.63
C TYR A 152 2.11 22.19 27.52
N HIS A 153 1.46 23.06 28.28
CA HIS A 153 0.01 23.14 28.35
C HIS A 153 -0.58 23.70 27.05
N GLY A 154 -1.55 22.98 26.48
CA GLY A 154 -2.44 23.44 25.43
C GLY A 154 -3.87 22.99 25.71
N SER A 155 -4.87 23.63 25.09
CA SER A 155 -6.26 23.15 25.10
C SER A 155 -6.51 22.20 23.92
N GLY A 156 -7.44 21.26 24.07
CA GLY A 156 -7.82 20.29 23.04
C GLY A 156 -7.00 18.99 23.13
N ASP A 157 -7.40 17.96 22.39
CA ASP A 157 -6.69 16.67 22.37
C ASP A 157 -5.42 16.76 21.49
N PRO A 158 -4.39 15.94 21.73
CA PRO A 158 -3.23 15.91 20.85
C PRO A 158 -3.61 15.48 19.42
N GLY A 159 -2.83 15.91 18.42
CA GLY A 159 -3.09 15.53 17.03
C GLY A 159 -2.72 16.58 15.99
N VAL A 160 -3.00 16.22 14.74
CA VAL A 160 -2.79 17.05 13.54
C VAL A 160 -4.13 17.24 12.85
N PHE A 161 -4.55 18.48 12.67
CA PHE A 161 -5.85 18.84 12.10
C PHE A 161 -5.62 19.81 10.94
N VAL A 162 -6.01 19.41 9.74
CA VAL A 162 -5.81 20.17 8.50
C VAL A 162 -7.15 20.26 7.78
N ASP A 163 -7.74 21.46 7.73
CA ASP A 163 -9.02 21.70 7.05
C ASP A 163 -8.86 21.74 5.52
N GLY A 164 -7.62 21.92 5.02
CA GLY A 164 -7.24 21.83 3.62
C GLY A 164 -6.45 20.57 3.28
N ASN A 165 -5.52 20.68 2.34
CA ASN A 165 -4.76 19.52 1.83
C ASN A 165 -3.43 19.35 2.57
N LEU A 166 -3.01 18.10 2.73
CA LEU A 166 -1.64 17.76 3.11
C LEU A 166 -0.81 17.54 1.84
N LYS A 167 0.01 18.54 1.47
CA LYS A 167 0.81 18.54 0.23
C LYS A 167 2.29 18.20 0.45
N SER A 168 2.74 18.22 1.70
CA SER A 168 4.11 17.87 2.10
C SER A 168 4.11 16.70 3.09
N SER A 169 5.19 16.52 3.86
CA SER A 169 5.29 15.43 4.82
C SER A 169 4.93 15.85 6.24
N VAL A 170 4.25 14.97 6.97
CA VAL A 170 4.16 14.98 8.43
C VAL A 170 4.70 13.64 8.93
N GLY A 171 5.89 13.67 9.53
CA GLY A 171 6.54 12.48 10.06
C GLY A 171 6.60 12.50 11.58
N CYS A 172 6.01 11.49 12.21
CA CYS A 172 6.16 11.17 13.62
C CYS A 172 6.89 9.81 13.74
N SER A 173 7.99 9.76 14.49
CA SER A 173 8.90 8.60 14.47
C SER A 173 8.93 7.76 15.74
N TYR A 174 8.39 8.24 16.86
CA TYR A 174 8.49 7.54 18.15
C TYR A 174 7.13 7.24 18.79
N SER A 175 6.37 8.27 19.17
CA SER A 175 5.05 8.07 19.80
C SER A 175 4.01 9.00 19.22
N PHE A 176 2.83 8.46 18.99
CA PHE A 176 1.65 9.21 18.57
C PHE A 176 0.55 8.94 19.59
N SER A 177 -0.14 10.00 19.99
CA SER A 177 -1.40 9.90 20.69
C SER A 177 -2.39 10.94 20.16
N GLY A 178 -3.66 10.56 20.10
CA GLY A 178 -4.74 11.43 19.64
C GLY A 178 -5.27 11.06 18.26
N SER A 179 -5.54 12.06 17.42
CA SER A 179 -6.16 11.83 16.11
C SER A 179 -5.54 12.69 15.04
N VAL A 180 -5.59 12.20 13.80
CA VAL A 180 -5.28 12.99 12.61
C VAL A 180 -6.57 13.19 11.82
N SER A 181 -6.86 14.43 11.44
CA SER A 181 -8.00 14.79 10.58
C SER A 181 -7.50 15.66 9.45
N ILE A 182 -7.74 15.23 8.22
CA ILE A 182 -7.43 15.98 7.00
C ILE A 182 -8.73 16.09 6.19
N ASP A 183 -9.34 17.28 6.13
CA ASP A 183 -10.60 17.49 5.40
C ASP A 183 -10.36 17.54 3.87
N GLY A 184 -9.16 17.92 3.45
CA GLY A 184 -8.71 17.82 2.06
C GLY A 184 -8.17 16.43 1.71
N PHE A 185 -7.25 16.40 0.75
CA PHE A 185 -6.61 15.16 0.30
C PHE A 185 -5.16 15.07 0.78
N LEU A 186 -4.63 13.84 0.84
CA LEU A 186 -3.19 13.59 0.88
C LEU A 186 -2.65 13.64 -0.54
N GLY A 187 -1.90 14.71 -0.85
CA GLY A 187 -1.53 15.07 -2.21
C GLY A 187 -0.37 14.28 -2.79
N ALA A 188 -0.10 14.50 -4.07
CA ALA A 188 1.08 13.93 -4.73
C ALA A 188 2.38 14.35 -4.03
N GLY A 189 3.14 13.37 -3.51
CA GLY A 189 4.33 13.61 -2.69
C GLY A 189 4.05 13.87 -1.21
N GLY A 190 2.77 13.94 -0.82
CA GLY A 190 2.36 14.03 0.57
C GLY A 190 2.60 12.71 1.29
N LEU A 191 3.27 12.77 2.44
CA LEU A 191 3.55 11.61 3.29
C LEU A 191 3.05 11.89 4.70
N LEU A 192 2.06 11.13 5.15
CA LEU A 192 1.70 11.09 6.57
C LEU A 192 2.32 9.84 7.18
N GLN A 193 3.39 10.00 7.96
CA GLN A 193 4.06 8.90 8.65
C GLN A 193 3.78 8.96 10.16
N LEU A 194 3.22 7.87 10.71
CA LEU A 194 2.94 7.70 12.13
C LEU A 194 3.63 6.44 12.67
N PRO A 195 4.00 6.43 13.97
CA PRO A 195 4.60 5.25 14.58
C PRO A 195 3.59 4.09 14.62
N GLY A 196 2.37 4.33 15.10
CA GLY A 196 1.27 3.37 15.20
C GLY A 196 -0.05 4.13 15.41
N ILE A 197 -1.18 3.43 15.40
CA ILE A 197 -2.49 4.00 15.73
C ILE A 197 -3.10 3.16 16.83
N SER A 198 -3.21 3.70 18.05
CA SER A 198 -3.69 2.93 19.21
C SER A 198 -5.20 2.73 19.16
N SER A 199 -5.71 1.75 19.91
CA SER A 199 -7.16 1.55 20.04
C SER A 199 -7.88 2.83 20.53
N GLY A 200 -8.93 3.24 19.81
CA GLY A 200 -9.68 4.47 20.08
C GLY A 200 -9.13 5.72 19.39
N GLU A 201 -7.97 5.62 18.74
CA GLU A 201 -7.40 6.66 17.89
C GLU A 201 -7.87 6.49 16.44
N MET A 202 -7.81 7.59 15.69
CA MET A 202 -8.32 7.63 14.32
C MET A 202 -7.44 8.53 13.44
N VAL A 203 -7.23 8.07 12.21
CA VAL A 203 -6.77 8.88 11.08
C VAL A 203 -7.93 9.02 10.11
N SER A 204 -8.41 10.24 9.86
CA SER A 204 -9.48 10.52 8.90
C SER A 204 -8.97 11.42 7.79
N ILE A 205 -9.22 11.05 6.53
CA ILE A 205 -8.84 11.81 5.33
C ILE A 205 -10.06 11.91 4.39
N ALA A 206 -10.73 13.06 4.39
CA ALA A 206 -12.04 13.19 3.77
C ALA A 206 -12.01 13.24 2.23
N SER A 207 -10.93 13.75 1.63
CA SER A 207 -10.80 13.76 0.16
C SER A 207 -9.82 12.71 -0.39
N GLY A 208 -9.53 11.68 0.42
CA GLY A 208 -8.79 10.49 -0.02
C GLY A 208 -7.27 10.70 -0.14
N ILE A 209 -6.60 9.71 -0.73
CA ILE A 209 -5.15 9.70 -0.94
C ILE A 209 -4.88 9.61 -2.44
N GLN A 210 -4.23 10.61 -3.02
CA GLN A 210 -3.93 10.66 -4.46
C GLN A 210 -2.85 9.65 -4.87
N SER A 211 -2.69 9.38 -6.16
CA SER A 211 -1.79 8.33 -6.70
C SER A 211 -0.36 8.31 -6.16
N ASP A 212 0.20 9.48 -5.81
CA ASP A 212 1.56 9.62 -5.29
C ASP A 212 1.58 10.03 -3.80
N GLY A 213 0.45 9.99 -3.12
CA GLY A 213 0.30 10.20 -1.69
C GLY A 213 0.43 8.88 -0.91
N GLU A 214 0.99 8.94 0.29
CA GLU A 214 1.24 7.76 1.13
C GLU A 214 0.91 8.01 2.60
N LEU A 215 0.05 7.18 3.18
CA LEU A 215 -0.10 7.02 4.62
C LEU A 215 0.78 5.85 5.08
N ARG A 216 1.81 6.15 5.88
CA ARG A 216 2.75 5.14 6.40
C ARG A 216 2.62 4.97 7.91
N ILE A 217 2.38 3.75 8.35
CA ILE A 217 2.37 3.36 9.76
C ILE A 217 3.54 2.41 10.01
N THR A 218 4.45 2.77 10.91
CA THR A 218 5.70 2.01 11.10
C THR A 218 5.61 0.87 12.12
N ASP A 219 4.44 0.70 12.75
CA ASP A 219 4.08 -0.28 13.79
C ASP A 219 2.62 -0.73 13.52
N VAL A 220 1.92 -1.24 14.54
CA VAL A 220 0.56 -1.78 14.45
C VAL A 220 -0.51 -0.68 14.31
N VAL A 221 -1.56 -0.99 13.53
CA VAL A 221 -2.82 -0.24 13.51
C VAL A 221 -3.85 -0.98 14.38
N GLU A 222 -4.10 -0.50 15.59
CA GLU A 222 -5.17 -0.97 16.51
C GLU A 222 -6.41 -0.06 16.50
N GLY A 223 -6.26 1.18 16.04
CA GLY A 223 -7.32 2.18 15.95
C GLY A 223 -8.10 2.08 14.63
N SER A 224 -8.36 3.22 13.99
CA SER A 224 -9.09 3.25 12.71
C SER A 224 -8.46 4.20 11.70
N ILE A 225 -8.56 3.82 10.43
CA ILE A 225 -8.27 4.69 9.29
C ILE A 225 -9.56 4.83 8.49
N ASP A 226 -10.02 6.06 8.28
CA ASP A 226 -11.27 6.35 7.57
C ASP A 226 -11.01 7.30 6.40
N LEU A 227 -11.39 6.85 5.20
CA LEU A 227 -11.34 7.64 3.98
C LEU A 227 -12.77 7.90 3.49
N ASP A 228 -13.17 9.16 3.34
CA ASP A 228 -14.50 9.50 2.78
C ASP A 228 -14.48 9.52 1.23
N ALA A 229 -13.30 9.39 0.61
CA ALA A 229 -13.09 9.38 -0.83
C ALA A 229 -12.07 8.30 -1.25
N ASP A 230 -11.79 8.24 -2.55
CA ASP A 230 -11.00 7.17 -3.15
C ASP A 230 -9.54 7.17 -2.63
N LEU A 231 -9.02 5.98 -2.38
CA LEU A 231 -7.61 5.66 -2.21
C LEU A 231 -7.04 5.37 -3.60
N GLU A 232 -6.36 6.34 -4.22
CA GLU A 232 -5.58 6.16 -5.45
C GLU A 232 -4.09 5.84 -5.15
N GLY A 233 -3.57 6.35 -4.03
CA GLY A 233 -2.19 6.14 -3.57
C GLY A 233 -2.01 4.89 -2.71
N SER A 234 -1.30 5.00 -1.60
CA SER A 234 -1.02 3.84 -0.73
C SER A 234 -1.27 4.10 0.76
N ILE A 235 -1.71 3.04 1.43
CA ILE A 235 -1.58 2.87 2.88
C ILE A 235 -0.56 1.76 3.11
N VAL A 236 0.47 2.05 3.90
CA VAL A 236 1.59 1.14 4.13
C VAL A 236 1.73 0.92 5.63
N ILE A 237 1.54 -0.31 6.09
CA ILE A 237 1.62 -0.73 7.48
C ILE A 237 2.81 -1.69 7.61
N TYR A 238 3.80 -1.31 8.41
CA TYR A 238 5.05 -2.05 8.55
C TYR A 238 4.86 -3.34 9.36
N ASP A 239 3.97 -3.30 10.35
CA ASP A 239 3.62 -4.43 11.24
C ASP A 239 2.16 -4.87 10.96
N GLY A 240 1.37 -5.21 11.99
CA GLY A 240 0.04 -5.79 11.85
C GLY A 240 -1.11 -4.79 11.70
N LEU A 241 -2.24 -5.30 11.21
CA LEU A 241 -3.53 -4.60 11.19
C LEU A 241 -4.49 -5.33 12.14
N SER A 242 -4.92 -4.69 13.22
CA SER A 242 -5.92 -5.21 14.17
C SER A 242 -7.16 -4.31 14.33
N GLY A 243 -7.03 -3.04 13.94
CA GLY A 243 -8.12 -2.10 13.79
C GLY A 243 -8.72 -2.10 12.39
N ASP A 244 -9.63 -1.15 12.12
CA ASP A 244 -10.41 -1.12 10.89
C ASP A 244 -9.89 -0.06 9.90
N ILE A 245 -9.94 -0.37 8.60
CA ILE A 245 -9.73 0.59 7.51
C ILE A 245 -11.03 0.70 6.72
N THR A 246 -11.57 1.91 6.57
CA THR A 246 -12.79 2.16 5.78
C THR A 246 -12.48 3.02 4.56
N VAL A 247 -13.02 2.61 3.41
CA VAL A 247 -12.89 3.24 2.10
C VAL A 247 -14.29 3.23 1.44
N PRO A 248 -14.69 4.25 0.66
CA PRO A 248 -15.99 4.24 0.00
C PRO A 248 -16.10 3.11 -1.03
N SER A 249 -17.34 2.84 -1.46
CA SER A 249 -17.63 1.80 -2.46
C SER A 249 -16.88 2.05 -3.77
N GLY A 250 -16.05 1.08 -4.18
CA GLY A 250 -15.24 1.22 -5.39
C GLY A 250 -14.05 2.19 -5.22
N GLY A 251 -13.78 2.68 -4.01
CA GLY A 251 -12.74 3.66 -3.74
C GLY A 251 -11.36 3.07 -3.50
N LEU A 252 -11.19 1.74 -3.45
CA LEU A 252 -9.87 1.12 -3.34
C LEU A 252 -9.25 1.02 -4.75
N GLY A 253 -8.73 2.14 -5.27
CA GLY A 253 -7.98 2.19 -6.53
C GLY A 253 -6.48 1.93 -6.41
N GLY A 254 -5.93 2.20 -5.22
CA GLY A 254 -4.53 2.11 -4.85
C GLY A 254 -4.18 0.81 -4.13
N GLN A 255 -3.26 0.86 -3.17
CA GLN A 255 -2.80 -0.33 -2.44
C GLN A 255 -2.84 -0.14 -0.92
N ILE A 256 -3.27 -1.18 -0.21
CA ILE A 256 -3.09 -1.29 1.25
C ILE A 256 -2.12 -2.43 1.51
N LEU A 257 -0.94 -2.13 2.04
CA LEU A 257 0.14 -3.10 2.25
C LEU A 257 0.32 -3.32 3.75
N ILE A 258 0.13 -4.55 4.22
CA ILE A 258 0.22 -4.94 5.64
C ILE A 258 1.47 -5.78 5.87
N ASN A 259 2.06 -5.73 7.07
CA ASN A 259 3.29 -6.45 7.43
C ASN A 259 4.47 -6.10 6.52
N GLN A 260 4.60 -4.84 6.09
CA GLN A 260 5.58 -4.47 5.07
C GLN A 260 7.03 -4.82 5.43
N GLN A 261 7.37 -4.94 6.72
CA GLN A 261 8.71 -5.37 7.14
C GLN A 261 8.97 -6.87 6.97
N ASN A 262 7.95 -7.64 6.58
CA ASN A 262 7.98 -9.09 6.55
C ASN A 262 8.38 -9.68 7.92
N GLY A 263 7.77 -9.15 8.99
CA GLY A 263 8.13 -9.36 10.39
C GLY A 263 7.37 -10.47 11.12
N LEU A 264 6.57 -11.28 10.40
CA LEU A 264 5.55 -12.22 10.91
C LEU A 264 4.30 -11.56 11.51
N ALA A 265 4.03 -10.29 11.18
CA ALA A 265 2.84 -9.62 11.65
C ALA A 265 1.56 -10.19 11.00
N GLU A 266 0.45 -10.13 11.74
CA GLU A 266 -0.84 -10.67 11.31
C GLU A 266 -1.78 -9.56 10.77
N TRP A 267 -2.62 -9.91 9.80
CA TRP A 267 -3.82 -9.17 9.46
C TRP A 267 -4.96 -9.80 10.26
N SER A 268 -5.58 -9.04 11.17
CA SER A 268 -6.65 -9.45 12.08
C SER A 268 -7.86 -8.50 12.11
N GLY A 269 -7.70 -7.24 11.68
CA GLY A 269 -8.78 -6.25 11.56
C GLY A 269 -9.45 -6.23 10.18
N ASP A 270 -10.50 -5.44 10.03
CA ASP A 270 -11.29 -5.41 8.80
C ASP A 270 -10.87 -4.28 7.85
N VAL A 271 -10.92 -4.55 6.55
CA VAL A 271 -10.89 -3.53 5.50
C VAL A 271 -12.26 -3.46 4.83
N VAL A 272 -12.97 -2.36 5.04
CA VAL A 272 -14.32 -2.13 4.54
C VAL A 272 -14.28 -1.23 3.31
N VAL A 273 -14.68 -1.75 2.15
CA VAL A 273 -14.80 -1.02 0.88
C VAL A 273 -16.27 -0.91 0.51
N GLY A 274 -16.90 0.20 0.89
CA GLY A 274 -18.34 0.41 0.75
C GLY A 274 -19.16 -0.62 1.53
N SER A 275 -19.75 -1.60 0.82
CA SER A 275 -20.51 -2.70 1.43
C SER A 275 -19.74 -4.02 1.52
N THR A 276 -18.52 -4.08 0.99
CA THR A 276 -17.68 -5.27 1.00
C THR A 276 -16.71 -5.17 2.18
N THR A 277 -16.75 -6.13 3.10
CA THR A 277 -15.76 -6.26 4.17
C THR A 277 -14.78 -7.35 3.80
N LEU A 278 -13.48 -7.06 3.90
CA LEU A 278 -12.39 -8.03 3.76
C LEU A 278 -11.74 -8.20 5.13
N GLY A 279 -11.69 -9.41 5.65
CA GLY A 279 -11.12 -9.64 6.98
C GLY A 279 -10.99 -11.13 7.29
N PRO A 280 -10.13 -11.54 8.25
CA PRO A 280 -9.97 -12.95 8.60
C PRO A 280 -11.19 -13.55 9.31
N GLY A 281 -12.09 -12.70 9.81
CA GLY A 281 -13.37 -13.11 10.36
C GLY A 281 -14.46 -13.32 9.31
N GLU A 282 -14.21 -12.92 8.06
CA GLU A 282 -15.14 -13.08 6.94
C GLU A 282 -15.09 -14.50 6.36
N THR A 283 -15.98 -14.81 5.41
CA THR A 283 -16.06 -16.14 4.81
C THR A 283 -16.10 -16.08 3.28
N GLY A 284 -15.55 -17.11 2.63
CA GLY A 284 -15.63 -17.26 1.18
C GLY A 284 -14.81 -16.19 0.45
N ASP A 285 -15.40 -15.51 -0.52
CA ASP A 285 -14.68 -14.53 -1.34
C ASP A 285 -14.17 -13.30 -0.57
N ASN A 286 -14.63 -13.10 0.67
CA ASN A 286 -14.23 -11.96 1.51
C ASN A 286 -13.18 -12.32 2.57
N GLU A 287 -12.81 -13.58 2.69
CA GLU A 287 -11.91 -14.08 3.73
C GLU A 287 -10.46 -13.63 3.48
N ALA A 288 -9.92 -12.79 4.36
CA ALA A 288 -8.53 -12.35 4.31
C ALA A 288 -7.58 -13.41 4.92
N PRO A 289 -6.28 -13.43 4.55
CA PRO A 289 -5.59 -12.50 3.66
C PRO A 289 -5.75 -12.81 2.16
N TYR A 290 -6.44 -13.89 1.79
CA TYR A 290 -6.51 -14.39 0.40
C TYR A 290 -7.95 -14.39 -0.13
N TYR A 291 -8.52 -13.20 -0.29
CA TYR A 291 -9.91 -13.00 -0.65
C TYR A 291 -10.15 -13.13 -2.16
N GLY A 292 -11.29 -13.70 -2.54
CA GLY A 292 -11.70 -13.91 -3.94
C GLY A 292 -12.35 -12.69 -4.62
N VAL A 293 -12.68 -11.61 -3.92
CA VAL A 293 -13.30 -10.41 -4.55
C VAL A 293 -12.37 -9.81 -5.60
N LEU A 294 -12.89 -9.60 -6.82
CA LEU A 294 -12.18 -8.98 -7.93
C LEU A 294 -11.78 -7.54 -7.61
N SER A 295 -10.56 -7.15 -8.00
CA SER A 295 -10.06 -5.78 -7.81
C SER A 295 -10.97 -4.73 -8.45
N SER A 296 -11.51 -5.03 -9.63
CA SER A 296 -12.46 -4.17 -10.36
C SER A 296 -13.74 -3.86 -9.58
N THR A 297 -14.12 -4.70 -8.61
CA THR A 297 -15.25 -4.44 -7.71
C THR A 297 -14.88 -3.52 -6.56
N LEU A 298 -13.60 -3.52 -6.16
CA LEU A 298 -13.07 -2.71 -5.07
C LEU A 298 -12.61 -1.31 -5.50
N GLY A 299 -12.30 -1.13 -6.80
CA GLY A 299 -11.81 0.14 -7.36
C GLY A 299 -10.59 -0.01 -8.29
N GLY A 300 -10.09 -1.23 -8.48
CA GLY A 300 -8.89 -1.56 -9.27
C GLY A 300 -7.66 -1.88 -8.42
N GLY A 301 -7.69 -1.50 -7.15
CA GLY A 301 -6.67 -1.74 -6.14
C GLY A 301 -6.79 -3.09 -5.42
N ALA A 302 -5.94 -3.28 -4.41
CA ALA A 302 -5.89 -4.50 -3.60
C ALA A 302 -5.38 -4.24 -2.19
N VAL A 303 -5.70 -5.16 -1.27
CA VAL A 303 -5.13 -5.26 0.07
C VAL A 303 -4.22 -6.48 0.09
N GLY A 304 -2.95 -6.31 0.48
CA GLY A 304 -1.98 -7.38 0.50
C GLY A 304 -1.26 -7.48 1.83
N LEU A 305 -1.28 -8.67 2.43
CA LEU A 305 -0.37 -9.04 3.49
C LEU A 305 0.99 -9.40 2.86
N VAL A 306 2.05 -8.73 3.28
CA VAL A 306 3.42 -9.09 2.89
C VAL A 306 3.81 -10.34 3.67
N PRO A 307 4.42 -11.31 3.00
CA PRO A 307 4.69 -11.36 1.56
C PRO A 307 3.45 -11.63 0.69
N PHE A 308 3.40 -10.97 -0.47
CA PHE A 308 2.20 -10.99 -1.32
C PHE A 308 2.01 -12.32 -2.04
N ASN A 309 0.85 -12.95 -1.84
CA ASN A 309 0.41 -14.07 -2.66
C ASN A 309 -0.25 -13.57 -3.97
N PHE A 310 -0.48 -14.47 -4.93
CA PHE A 310 -1.25 -14.12 -6.12
C PHE A 310 -2.75 -14.02 -5.82
N HIS A 311 -3.45 -13.20 -6.59
CA HIS A 311 -4.90 -13.08 -6.55
C HIS A 311 -5.52 -14.04 -7.59
N PRO A 312 -6.16 -15.15 -7.16
CA PRO A 312 -6.52 -16.24 -8.05
C PRO A 312 -7.56 -15.86 -9.11
N LYS A 313 -8.54 -15.02 -8.75
CA LYS A 313 -9.65 -14.62 -9.65
C LYS A 313 -9.37 -13.37 -10.46
N ASP A 314 -8.36 -12.60 -10.06
CA ASP A 314 -7.96 -11.37 -10.75
C ASP A 314 -6.80 -11.63 -11.73
N SER A 315 -6.40 -12.90 -11.86
CA SER A 315 -5.46 -13.41 -12.86
C SER A 315 -6.20 -13.82 -14.14
N ALA A 316 -5.45 -14.02 -15.22
CA ALA A 316 -5.98 -14.56 -16.47
C ALA A 316 -5.01 -15.59 -17.06
N PRO A 317 -5.39 -16.88 -17.18
CA PRO A 317 -6.65 -17.51 -16.74
C PRO A 317 -6.95 -17.36 -15.24
N ASP A 318 -8.06 -17.87 -14.72
CA ASP A 318 -8.18 -17.96 -13.26
C ASP A 318 -7.22 -19.06 -12.76
N HIS A 319 -6.68 -18.92 -11.55
CA HIS A 319 -5.95 -20.05 -10.94
C HIS A 319 -6.88 -21.26 -10.78
N ASP A 320 -6.35 -22.46 -11.05
CA ASP A 320 -7.08 -23.73 -11.00
C ASP A 320 -8.28 -23.78 -11.95
N SER A 321 -8.20 -23.06 -13.06
CA SER A 321 -9.23 -23.04 -14.11
C SER A 321 -8.90 -23.92 -15.32
N VAL A 322 -9.96 -24.24 -16.07
CA VAL A 322 -9.92 -24.87 -17.38
C VAL A 322 -10.16 -23.80 -18.44
N VAL A 323 -9.19 -23.59 -19.32
CA VAL A 323 -9.20 -22.57 -20.37
C VAL A 323 -9.91 -23.11 -21.61
N THR A 324 -11.15 -22.70 -21.84
CA THR A 324 -11.95 -23.24 -22.96
C THR A 324 -11.75 -22.51 -24.29
N THR A 325 -10.84 -21.53 -24.36
CA THR A 325 -10.63 -20.69 -25.55
C THR A 325 -9.56 -21.22 -26.50
N GLY A 326 -9.05 -22.44 -26.27
CA GLY A 326 -7.93 -23.00 -27.01
C GLY A 326 -6.58 -22.48 -26.54
N ALA A 327 -5.57 -22.57 -27.40
CA ALA A 327 -4.21 -22.12 -27.08
C ALA A 327 -4.18 -20.63 -26.73
N ILE A 328 -3.38 -20.26 -25.72
CA ILE A 328 -3.21 -18.86 -25.29
C ILE A 328 -1.75 -18.43 -25.44
N SER A 329 -1.53 -17.19 -25.85
CA SER A 329 -0.19 -16.61 -25.99
C SER A 329 0.23 -15.79 -24.77
N THR A 330 -0.70 -15.50 -23.87
CA THR A 330 -0.46 -14.61 -22.73
C THR A 330 -1.11 -15.16 -21.46
N VAL A 331 -0.35 -15.13 -20.37
CA VAL A 331 -0.84 -15.38 -19.00
C VAL A 331 -0.56 -14.14 -18.16
N GLN A 332 -1.56 -13.70 -17.41
CA GLN A 332 -1.45 -12.60 -16.46
C GLN A 332 -1.67 -13.12 -15.04
N ILE A 333 -0.70 -12.92 -14.16
CA ILE A 333 -0.81 -13.31 -12.75
C ILE A 333 -0.84 -12.05 -11.91
N ALA A 334 -2.02 -11.74 -11.35
CA ALA A 334 -2.19 -10.63 -10.43
C ALA A 334 -1.75 -11.03 -9.03
N HIS A 335 -1.18 -10.10 -8.27
CA HIS A 335 -0.84 -10.26 -6.86
C HIS A 335 -1.69 -9.34 -5.98
N TYR A 336 -1.76 -9.65 -4.69
CA TYR A 336 -2.41 -8.78 -3.70
C TYR A 336 -1.58 -7.53 -3.38
N GLY A 337 -0.34 -7.44 -3.87
CA GLY A 337 0.50 -6.26 -3.76
C GLY A 337 1.55 -6.17 -4.87
N PRO A 338 2.30 -5.06 -4.95
CA PRO A 338 3.30 -4.85 -6.00
C PRO A 338 4.47 -5.84 -5.94
N VAL A 339 4.90 -6.32 -7.12
CA VAL A 339 6.03 -7.24 -7.27
C VAL A 339 7.05 -6.69 -8.26
N SER A 340 8.27 -7.23 -8.26
CA SER A 340 9.32 -6.89 -9.23
C SER A 340 10.23 -8.08 -9.50
N ILE A 341 10.95 -8.06 -10.62
CA ILE A 341 11.95 -9.09 -10.96
C ILE A 341 13.30 -8.67 -10.36
N ASP A 342 13.85 -9.47 -9.46
CA ASP A 342 15.19 -9.26 -8.88
C ASP A 342 16.28 -10.00 -9.66
N SER A 343 15.98 -11.22 -10.14
CA SER A 343 16.93 -12.03 -10.89
C SER A 343 16.25 -13.04 -11.83
N GLY A 344 17.03 -13.59 -12.77
CA GLY A 344 16.55 -14.56 -13.76
C GLY A 344 15.41 -14.01 -14.62
N ASN A 345 14.50 -14.89 -15.02
CA ASN A 345 13.29 -14.55 -15.78
C ASN A 345 12.10 -14.17 -14.87
N GLY A 346 12.31 -14.02 -13.55
CA GLY A 346 11.26 -13.80 -12.56
C GLY A 346 10.42 -15.04 -12.26
N VAL A 347 10.01 -15.81 -13.27
CA VAL A 347 9.20 -17.04 -13.13
C VAL A 347 9.87 -18.25 -13.77
N ARG A 348 9.41 -19.44 -13.36
CA ARG A 348 9.71 -20.74 -13.96
C ARG A 348 8.40 -21.36 -14.41
N ILE A 349 8.37 -21.92 -15.62
CA ILE A 349 7.17 -22.49 -16.21
C ILE A 349 7.38 -23.98 -16.38
N TYR A 350 6.41 -24.75 -15.93
CA TYR A 350 6.37 -26.19 -16.05
C TYR A 350 5.16 -26.57 -16.90
N GLU A 351 5.37 -27.56 -17.76
CA GLU A 351 4.35 -28.19 -18.56
C GLU A 351 4.22 -29.66 -18.15
N ALA A 352 2.99 -30.13 -17.96
CA ALA A 352 2.73 -31.54 -17.76
C ALA A 352 2.92 -32.31 -19.08
N THR A 353 3.74 -33.35 -19.06
CA THR A 353 4.17 -34.11 -20.23
C THR A 353 3.13 -35.11 -20.76
N TRP A 354 1.91 -35.24 -20.17
CA TRP A 354 1.00 -36.37 -20.45
C TRP A 354 -0.41 -35.96 -20.88
N ALA A 355 -0.92 -36.66 -21.89
CA ALA A 355 -2.33 -37.04 -22.00
C ALA A 355 -2.67 -37.95 -20.80
N VAL A 356 -3.69 -37.59 -20.01
CA VAL A 356 -4.01 -38.19 -18.71
C VAL A 356 -4.30 -39.69 -18.84
N PRO A 357 -3.65 -40.60 -18.07
CA PRO A 357 -4.03 -42.00 -18.06
C PRO A 357 -5.32 -42.21 -17.28
N TYR A 358 -6.27 -42.87 -17.91
CA TYR A 358 -7.41 -43.53 -17.26
C TYR A 358 -6.91 -44.37 -16.04
N PRO A 359 -7.52 -44.27 -14.84
CA PRO A 359 -8.96 -44.10 -14.62
C PRO A 359 -9.32 -42.98 -13.60
N TYR A 360 -8.76 -41.77 -13.71
CA TYR A 360 -9.08 -40.69 -12.78
C TYR A 360 -10.26 -39.85 -13.30
N PRO A 361 -11.42 -39.85 -12.63
CA PRO A 361 -12.65 -39.19 -13.10
C PRO A 361 -12.64 -37.66 -12.92
N SER A 362 -11.61 -37.06 -12.30
CA SER A 362 -11.41 -35.61 -12.24
C SER A 362 -9.96 -35.26 -11.87
N HIS A 363 -9.46 -34.10 -12.30
CA HIS A 363 -8.11 -33.63 -11.98
C HIS A 363 -7.90 -33.24 -10.51
N ALA A 364 -8.96 -33.04 -9.72
CA ALA A 364 -8.83 -32.91 -8.26
C ALA A 364 -8.30 -34.20 -7.61
N GLU A 365 -8.31 -35.31 -8.36
CA GLU A 365 -7.88 -36.64 -7.92
C GLU A 365 -6.66 -37.17 -8.70
N VAL A 366 -6.08 -36.39 -9.63
CA VAL A 366 -4.87 -36.82 -10.38
C VAL A 366 -3.63 -36.40 -9.59
N PRO A 367 -2.88 -37.34 -8.97
CA PRO A 367 -1.65 -36.99 -8.28
C PRO A 367 -0.61 -36.50 -9.31
N LEU A 368 0.08 -35.39 -9.01
CA LEU A 368 1.20 -34.85 -9.79
C LEU A 368 2.37 -35.85 -9.88
N CYS A 369 2.29 -36.93 -9.10
CA CYS A 369 3.25 -38.01 -9.01
C CYS A 369 2.55 -39.38 -8.92
N TYR A 370 1.81 -39.77 -9.94
CA TYR A 370 1.53 -41.21 -10.09
C TYR A 370 2.85 -41.92 -10.40
N ASP A 371 3.51 -42.62 -9.47
CA ASP A 371 4.72 -43.39 -9.78
C ASP A 371 4.30 -44.69 -10.50
N PRO A 372 4.32 -44.76 -11.85
CA PRO A 372 3.99 -46.01 -12.50
C PRO A 372 5.13 -46.98 -12.19
N PRO A 373 4.88 -48.28 -12.00
CA PRO A 373 5.95 -49.24 -11.72
C PRO A 373 7.01 -49.23 -12.85
N GLY A 374 8.12 -48.49 -12.65
CA GLY A 374 9.09 -48.14 -13.68
C GLY A 374 10.16 -47.12 -13.21
N PRO A 375 11.13 -46.75 -14.06
CA PRO A 375 12.06 -45.65 -13.73
C PRO A 375 11.29 -44.32 -13.66
N PRO A 376 11.66 -43.40 -12.75
CA PRO A 376 10.93 -42.14 -12.56
C PRO A 376 10.92 -41.34 -13.85
N THR A 377 9.76 -41.26 -14.49
CA THR A 377 9.49 -40.31 -15.56
C THR A 377 9.00 -39.03 -14.91
N THR A 378 9.72 -37.92 -15.10
CA THR A 378 9.27 -36.61 -14.63
C THR A 378 8.02 -36.20 -15.41
N TYR A 379 6.87 -36.15 -14.73
CA TYR A 379 5.59 -35.73 -15.32
C TYR A 379 5.59 -34.25 -15.69
N TRP A 380 6.35 -33.43 -14.98
CA TRP A 380 6.52 -32.03 -15.28
C TRP A 380 7.87 -31.80 -15.94
N GLN A 381 7.83 -31.14 -17.08
CA GLN A 381 9.03 -30.65 -17.75
C GLN A 381 9.09 -29.14 -17.56
N GLU A 382 10.18 -28.66 -16.96
CA GLU A 382 10.49 -27.24 -16.96
C GLU A 382 10.79 -26.78 -18.39
N TRP A 383 10.24 -25.63 -18.76
CA TRP A 383 10.64 -24.94 -19.98
C TRP A 383 12.01 -24.31 -19.77
N ASP A 384 13.05 -24.95 -20.32
CA ASP A 384 14.46 -24.66 -20.07
C ASP A 384 15.14 -23.78 -21.14
N GLY A 385 14.38 -23.20 -22.08
CA GLY A 385 14.89 -22.31 -23.11
C GLY A 385 14.96 -20.84 -22.66
N GLU A 386 16.16 -20.28 -22.54
CA GLU A 386 16.34 -18.82 -22.53
C GLU A 386 15.75 -18.24 -23.84
N GLY A 387 14.74 -17.36 -23.71
CA GLY A 387 14.11 -16.68 -24.85
C GLY A 387 12.78 -17.28 -25.34
N ASP A 388 12.21 -18.27 -24.66
CA ASP A 388 10.89 -18.82 -25.05
C ASP A 388 9.71 -17.91 -24.61
N PHE A 389 9.90 -17.09 -23.56
CA PHE A 389 8.87 -16.19 -23.00
C PHE A 389 9.43 -14.82 -22.62
N ASP A 390 8.66 -13.80 -22.94
CA ASP A 390 8.81 -12.45 -22.41
C ASP A 390 8.02 -12.31 -21.11
N VAL A 391 8.73 -12.04 -20.02
CA VAL A 391 8.14 -11.79 -18.70
C VAL A 391 8.27 -10.32 -18.37
N SER A 392 7.14 -9.67 -18.11
CA SER A 392 7.09 -8.27 -17.70
C SER A 392 6.27 -8.11 -16.42
N VAL A 393 6.58 -7.07 -15.65
CA VAL A 393 5.88 -6.75 -14.41
C VAL A 393 5.41 -5.31 -14.45
N SER A 394 4.14 -5.10 -14.10
CA SER A 394 3.53 -3.78 -13.96
C SER A 394 2.70 -3.72 -12.69
N GLY A 395 3.22 -3.02 -11.67
CA GLY A 395 2.60 -2.96 -10.35
C GLY A 395 2.48 -4.35 -9.73
N ARG A 396 1.23 -4.82 -9.57
CA ARG A 396 0.91 -6.14 -9.01
C ARG A 396 0.72 -7.25 -10.06
N VAL A 397 0.79 -6.93 -11.35
CA VAL A 397 0.52 -7.89 -12.42
C VAL A 397 1.81 -8.31 -13.12
N ILE A 398 1.99 -9.62 -13.23
CA ILE A 398 3.02 -10.25 -14.06
C ILE A 398 2.35 -10.64 -15.37
N THR A 399 2.95 -10.28 -16.50
CA THR A 399 2.49 -10.72 -17.82
C THR A 399 3.57 -11.57 -18.47
N ILE A 400 3.20 -12.79 -18.84
CA ILE A 400 4.04 -13.77 -19.50
C ILE A 400 3.50 -13.91 -20.92
N THR A 401 4.31 -13.56 -21.92
CA THR A 401 3.94 -13.66 -23.33
C THR A 401 4.89 -14.60 -24.03
N GLY A 402 4.36 -15.56 -24.79
CA GLY A 402 5.19 -16.45 -25.58
C GLY A 402 5.59 -15.81 -26.90
N ASP A 403 6.90 -15.73 -27.17
CA ASP A 403 7.44 -15.11 -28.39
C ASP A 403 7.37 -16.05 -29.59
N GLU A 404 7.73 -17.33 -29.38
CA GLU A 404 7.70 -18.40 -30.39
C GLU A 404 6.92 -19.64 -29.94
N ARG A 405 6.41 -19.65 -28.70
CA ARG A 405 5.62 -20.74 -28.11
C ARG A 405 4.30 -20.22 -27.59
N THR A 406 3.26 -21.05 -27.65
CA THR A 406 1.98 -20.77 -26.99
C THR A 406 1.75 -21.79 -25.89
N PHE A 407 0.94 -21.43 -24.90
CA PHE A 407 0.35 -22.44 -24.02
C PHE A 407 -0.67 -23.20 -24.88
N THR A 408 -0.33 -24.43 -25.23
CA THR A 408 -1.07 -25.28 -26.19
C THR A 408 -2.19 -26.05 -25.51
N THR A 409 -3.19 -26.46 -26.30
CA THR A 409 -4.27 -27.35 -25.88
C THR A 409 -3.75 -28.73 -25.47
N GLY A 410 -4.52 -29.45 -24.65
CA GLY A 410 -4.20 -30.78 -24.14
C GLY A 410 -3.10 -30.80 -23.08
N LYS A 411 -2.81 -29.66 -22.43
CA LYS A 411 -1.68 -29.49 -21.49
C LYS A 411 -2.12 -28.77 -20.22
N ALA A 412 -1.51 -29.18 -19.11
CA ALA A 412 -1.56 -28.43 -17.86
C ALA A 412 -0.26 -27.66 -17.66
N TYR A 413 -0.37 -26.46 -17.11
CA TYR A 413 0.75 -25.57 -16.87
C TYR A 413 0.82 -25.18 -15.40
N GLN A 414 2.04 -25.05 -14.90
CA GLN A 414 2.31 -24.54 -13.56
C GLN A 414 3.40 -23.47 -13.66
N ILE A 415 3.15 -22.31 -13.05
CA ILE A 415 4.05 -21.17 -13.06
C ILE A 415 4.49 -20.91 -11.63
N ILE A 416 5.79 -20.98 -11.39
CA ILE A 416 6.40 -20.83 -10.06
C ILE A 416 7.24 -19.55 -10.03
N PRO A 417 7.12 -18.72 -8.99
CA PRO A 417 8.07 -17.63 -8.73
C PRO A 417 9.51 -18.16 -8.67
N GLY A 418 10.39 -17.70 -9.56
CA GLY A 418 11.81 -18.10 -9.62
C GLY A 418 12.80 -17.00 -9.28
N GLY A 419 12.35 -15.73 -9.29
CA GLY A 419 13.17 -14.55 -9.05
C GLY A 419 12.35 -13.28 -8.83
N LEU A 420 11.11 -13.43 -8.38
CA LEU A 420 10.24 -12.32 -7.99
C LEU A 420 10.56 -11.88 -6.56
N VAL A 421 10.48 -10.58 -6.33
CA VAL A 421 10.57 -9.94 -5.01
C VAL A 421 9.34 -9.04 -4.81
N CYS A 422 8.95 -8.76 -3.56
CA CYS A 422 7.96 -7.74 -3.28
C CYS A 422 8.58 -6.36 -3.62
N ALA A 423 7.92 -5.54 -4.44
CA ALA A 423 8.56 -4.33 -4.97
C ALA A 423 8.84 -3.31 -3.86
N GLY A 424 10.10 -2.90 -3.72
CA GLY A 424 10.52 -1.93 -2.70
C GLY A 424 10.52 -2.47 -1.26
N ILE A 425 10.34 -3.78 -1.08
CA ILE A 425 10.16 -4.41 0.24
C ILE A 425 11.23 -5.49 0.44
N PRO A 426 11.93 -5.55 1.59
CA PRO A 426 12.85 -6.64 1.88
C PRO A 426 12.14 -8.00 1.93
N GLY A 427 12.50 -8.91 1.02
CA GLY A 427 12.00 -10.29 1.01
C GLY A 427 11.55 -10.75 -0.37
N THR A 428 11.52 -12.06 -0.56
CA THR A 428 10.80 -12.70 -1.67
C THR A 428 9.32 -12.80 -1.28
N PRO A 429 8.36 -12.71 -2.21
CA PRO A 429 7.01 -13.16 -1.97
C PRO A 429 7.11 -14.60 -1.49
N ASP A 430 6.82 -14.83 -0.21
CA ASP A 430 6.59 -16.15 0.33
C ASP A 430 5.31 -16.65 -0.30
N VAL A 431 5.48 -17.70 -1.06
CA VAL A 431 4.42 -18.38 -1.74
C VAL A 431 3.86 -19.38 -0.73
N VAL A 432 3.26 -18.87 0.35
CA VAL A 432 2.60 -19.70 1.37
C VAL A 432 1.18 -19.97 0.90
N TYR A 433 1.00 -21.16 0.33
CA TYR A 433 -0.30 -21.64 -0.11
C TYR A 433 -1.04 -22.26 1.08
N ILE A 434 -2.28 -21.82 1.31
CA ILE A 434 -3.18 -22.52 2.24
C ILE A 434 -4.00 -23.57 1.48
N SER A 435 -4.25 -23.37 0.18
CA SER A 435 -4.80 -24.41 -0.68
C SER A 435 -3.66 -25.03 -1.49
N ASN A 436 -3.26 -26.24 -1.12
CA ASN A 436 -2.49 -27.09 -2.02
C ASN A 436 -3.25 -27.13 -3.35
N TRP A 437 -2.54 -26.93 -4.45
CA TRP A 437 -3.08 -27.38 -5.72
C TRP A 437 -3.43 -28.86 -5.56
N PHE A 438 -4.72 -29.22 -5.74
CA PHE A 438 -5.24 -30.56 -5.45
C PHE A 438 -4.53 -31.66 -6.23
N GLY A 439 -3.74 -31.31 -7.25
CA GLY A 439 -2.86 -32.25 -7.91
C GLY A 439 -1.75 -32.82 -7.01
N ALA A 440 -1.28 -32.18 -5.94
CA ALA A 440 -0.03 -32.62 -5.29
C ALA A 440 -0.13 -33.81 -4.31
N TRP A 441 -1.32 -34.38 -4.12
CA TRP A 441 -1.57 -35.43 -3.13
C TRP A 441 -1.81 -36.78 -3.82
N ASP A 442 -0.92 -37.74 -3.59
CA ASP A 442 -1.15 -39.14 -3.96
C ASP A 442 -2.02 -39.81 -2.88
N GLU A 443 -3.33 -39.89 -3.14
CA GLU A 443 -4.27 -40.58 -2.25
C GLU A 443 -3.90 -42.06 -2.01
N ASP A 444 -3.22 -42.70 -2.97
CA ASP A 444 -2.89 -44.12 -2.88
C ASP A 444 -1.66 -44.38 -1.99
N ASN A 445 -0.75 -43.41 -1.82
CA ASN A 445 0.49 -43.57 -1.06
C ASN A 445 0.60 -42.75 0.24
N ASP A 446 -0.33 -41.81 0.52
CA ASP A 446 -0.28 -40.94 1.72
C ASP A 446 1.08 -40.22 1.85
N GLU A 447 1.70 -39.89 0.70
CA GLU A 447 3.03 -39.28 0.61
C GLU A 447 2.98 -38.09 -0.36
N PHE A 448 3.61 -36.97 0.03
CA PHE A 448 3.80 -35.84 -0.88
C PHE A 448 4.81 -36.24 -1.96
N CYS A 449 4.54 -35.85 -3.20
CA CYS A 449 5.40 -36.09 -4.34
C CYS A 449 6.87 -35.70 -4.08
N ASP A 450 7.73 -36.67 -3.84
CA ASP A 450 9.15 -36.44 -3.59
C ASP A 450 9.83 -35.99 -4.90
N GLY A 451 10.41 -34.78 -4.93
CA GLY A 451 11.14 -34.25 -6.09
C GLY A 451 10.35 -33.42 -7.10
N LEU A 452 9.08 -33.09 -6.84
CA LEU A 452 8.42 -32.00 -7.57
C LEU A 452 8.90 -30.63 -7.02
N PRO A 453 9.16 -29.65 -7.89
CA PRO A 453 9.38 -28.28 -7.46
C PRO A 453 8.06 -27.76 -6.87
N GLU A 454 7.97 -27.83 -5.54
CA GLU A 454 7.08 -27.14 -4.61
C GLU A 454 5.59 -27.07 -5.01
N THR A 455 4.69 -27.44 -4.09
CA THR A 455 3.21 -27.45 -4.22
C THR A 455 2.56 -26.08 -4.43
N ASN A 456 3.36 -25.14 -4.90
CA ASN A 456 3.33 -23.75 -4.59
C ASN A 456 3.46 -22.93 -5.89
N GLY A 457 2.68 -23.28 -6.91
CA GLY A 457 2.65 -22.59 -8.20
C GLY A 457 1.24 -22.20 -8.65
N TYR A 458 1.18 -21.20 -9.52
CA TYR A 458 -0.04 -20.82 -10.23
C TYR A 458 -0.31 -21.82 -11.37
N GLY A 459 -1.41 -22.56 -11.26
CA GLY A 459 -1.80 -23.61 -12.21
C GLY A 459 -3.02 -23.27 -13.07
N PHE A 460 -3.06 -23.80 -14.29
CA PHE A 460 -4.24 -23.84 -15.18
C PHE A 460 -4.13 -24.99 -16.19
N LEU A 461 -5.27 -25.39 -16.75
CA LEU A 461 -5.38 -26.44 -17.77
C LEU A 461 -5.93 -25.86 -19.07
N ILE A 462 -5.36 -26.26 -20.21
CA ILE A 462 -5.95 -26.03 -21.52
C ILE A 462 -6.37 -27.41 -22.06
N PRO A 463 -7.67 -27.73 -22.15
CA PRO A 463 -8.15 -29.01 -22.64
C PRO A 463 -7.80 -29.17 -24.12
N SER A 464 -7.87 -30.41 -24.60
CA SER A 464 -7.71 -30.70 -26.03
C SER A 464 -8.84 -30.03 -26.81
N LYS A 465 -8.57 -29.54 -28.03
CA LYS A 465 -9.65 -29.09 -28.93
C LYS A 465 -10.65 -30.21 -29.27
N PHE A 466 -10.25 -31.46 -29.10
CA PHE A 466 -11.07 -32.64 -29.33
C PHE A 466 -11.91 -33.07 -28.11
N ASP A 467 -11.67 -32.48 -26.93
CA ASP A 467 -12.48 -32.69 -25.72
C ASP A 467 -13.63 -31.67 -25.69
N LEU A 468 -14.67 -31.98 -26.45
CA LEU A 468 -15.79 -31.08 -26.75
C LEU A 468 -16.85 -31.09 -25.67
N ASN A 469 -16.97 -32.19 -24.92
CA ASN A 469 -17.87 -32.23 -23.77
C ASN A 469 -17.23 -31.64 -22.50
N LEU A 470 -15.96 -31.20 -22.58
CA LEU A 470 -15.15 -30.70 -21.47
C LEU A 470 -15.10 -31.69 -20.30
N SER A 471 -15.18 -32.99 -20.62
CA SER A 471 -15.02 -34.07 -19.64
C SER A 471 -13.56 -34.26 -19.27
N LEU A 472 -12.64 -33.64 -20.01
CA LEU A 472 -11.19 -33.76 -19.87
C LEU A 472 -10.69 -35.15 -20.29
N GLU A 473 -11.53 -35.94 -20.96
CA GLU A 473 -11.21 -37.21 -21.58
C GLU A 473 -11.51 -37.13 -23.07
N LEU A 474 -10.71 -37.81 -23.90
CA LEU A 474 -11.09 -38.07 -25.30
C LEU A 474 -11.91 -39.36 -25.33
N GLU A 475 -13.22 -39.21 -25.29
CA GLU A 475 -14.16 -40.30 -25.20
C GLU A 475 -15.29 -40.21 -26.23
N THR A 476 -16.16 -41.23 -26.26
CA THR A 476 -17.32 -41.21 -27.16
C THR A 476 -18.29 -40.05 -26.86
N GLY A 477 -18.24 -39.50 -25.64
CA GLY A 477 -18.98 -38.30 -25.27
C GLY A 477 -18.62 -37.08 -26.10
N ASP A 478 -17.38 -36.96 -26.59
CA ASP A 478 -16.96 -35.85 -27.46
C ASP A 478 -17.52 -35.95 -28.86
N VAL A 479 -17.63 -37.18 -29.39
CA VAL A 479 -18.31 -37.43 -30.65
C VAL A 479 -19.79 -37.04 -30.53
N ASP A 480 -20.43 -37.40 -29.42
CA ASP A 480 -21.83 -37.04 -29.16
C ASP A 480 -22.00 -35.51 -28.96
N ALA A 481 -21.04 -34.85 -28.32
CA ALA A 481 -21.01 -33.40 -28.16
C ALA A 481 -20.85 -32.70 -29.52
N TRP A 482 -19.91 -33.13 -30.36
CA TRP A 482 -19.76 -32.61 -31.73
C TRP A 482 -21.03 -32.82 -32.56
N LEU A 483 -21.66 -33.99 -32.48
CA LEU A 483 -22.91 -34.26 -33.21
C LEU A 483 -24.08 -33.38 -32.74
N THR A 484 -24.01 -32.87 -31.50
CA THR A 484 -25.00 -31.95 -30.93
C THR A 484 -24.72 -30.51 -31.36
N GLU A 485 -23.47 -30.09 -31.29
CA GLU A 485 -22.99 -28.76 -31.64
C GLU A 485 -21.67 -28.90 -32.43
N PRO A 486 -21.74 -29.00 -33.78
CA PRO A 486 -20.55 -29.16 -34.61
C PRO A 486 -19.60 -27.97 -34.48
N VAL A 487 -18.32 -28.28 -34.29
CA VAL A 487 -17.22 -27.30 -34.18
C VAL A 487 -16.22 -27.57 -35.30
N ASP A 488 -15.75 -26.51 -35.94
CA ASP A 488 -14.63 -26.53 -36.88
C ASP A 488 -13.32 -26.69 -36.08
N LEU A 489 -12.59 -27.77 -36.33
CA LEU A 489 -11.40 -28.21 -35.58
C LEU A 489 -10.11 -28.17 -36.41
N ASP A 490 -10.23 -28.05 -37.74
CA ASP A 490 -9.09 -27.89 -38.65
C ASP A 490 -8.92 -26.45 -39.18
N ASP A 491 -9.73 -25.51 -38.67
CA ASP A 491 -9.70 -24.07 -38.93
C ASP A 491 -9.91 -23.74 -40.42
N ASP A 492 -10.73 -24.53 -41.12
CA ASP A 492 -11.05 -24.31 -42.55
C ASP A 492 -12.30 -23.44 -42.81
N ASP A 493 -12.89 -22.90 -41.73
CA ASP A 493 -14.12 -22.11 -41.64
C ASP A 493 -15.43 -22.92 -41.80
N ASP A 494 -15.39 -24.26 -41.95
CA ASP A 494 -16.57 -25.12 -42.16
C ASP A 494 -16.61 -26.34 -41.22
N ALA A 495 -17.47 -26.33 -40.19
CA ALA A 495 -17.71 -27.51 -39.35
C ALA A 495 -18.35 -28.68 -40.14
N ASP A 496 -17.55 -29.66 -40.56
CA ASP A 496 -17.94 -30.71 -41.51
C ASP A 496 -17.52 -32.14 -41.11
N VAL A 497 -17.59 -33.09 -42.06
CA VAL A 497 -17.30 -34.51 -41.79
C VAL A 497 -15.81 -34.77 -41.53
N LEU A 498 -14.92 -33.88 -41.96
CA LEU A 498 -13.48 -33.93 -41.69
C LEU A 498 -13.21 -33.63 -40.21
N ASP A 499 -13.87 -32.63 -39.62
CA ASP A 499 -13.79 -32.36 -38.18
C ASP A 499 -14.31 -33.53 -37.36
N LEU A 500 -15.48 -34.06 -37.72
CA LEU A 500 -16.04 -35.24 -37.05
C LEU A 500 -15.10 -36.45 -37.17
N ALA A 501 -14.47 -36.64 -38.34
CA ALA A 501 -13.49 -37.69 -38.51
C ALA A 501 -12.27 -37.46 -37.62
N ALA A 502 -11.83 -36.22 -37.43
CA ALA A 502 -10.74 -35.86 -36.53
C ALA A 502 -11.09 -36.12 -35.06
N VAL A 503 -12.29 -35.78 -34.59
CA VAL A 503 -12.76 -36.13 -33.23
C VAL A 503 -12.79 -37.65 -33.05
N ILE A 504 -13.37 -38.38 -34.00
CA ILE A 504 -13.43 -39.84 -33.94
C ILE A 504 -12.03 -40.45 -33.92
N ASP A 505 -11.12 -39.94 -34.75
CA ASP A 505 -9.74 -40.40 -34.80
C ASP A 505 -9.02 -40.13 -33.47
N ALA A 506 -9.19 -38.93 -32.90
CA ALA A 506 -8.64 -38.55 -31.61
C ALA A 506 -9.19 -39.40 -30.46
N VAL A 507 -10.49 -39.73 -30.47
CA VAL A 507 -11.12 -40.61 -29.46
C VAL A 507 -10.64 -42.07 -29.60
N VAL A 508 -10.41 -42.54 -30.83
CA VAL A 508 -10.04 -43.95 -31.09
C VAL A 508 -8.54 -44.19 -30.91
N ASN A 509 -7.71 -43.25 -31.36
CA ASN A 509 -6.26 -43.40 -31.46
C ASN A 509 -5.50 -42.53 -30.44
N GLY A 510 -6.18 -41.63 -29.73
CA GLY A 510 -5.56 -40.56 -28.94
C GLY A 510 -5.30 -39.32 -29.80
N SER A 511 -5.06 -38.17 -29.15
CA SER A 511 -4.60 -36.97 -29.85
C SER A 511 -3.13 -37.14 -30.23
N ASP A 512 -2.86 -37.70 -31.41
CA ASP A 512 -1.54 -37.64 -32.05
C ASP A 512 -1.35 -36.23 -32.67
N GLU A 513 -1.31 -35.19 -31.83
CA GLU A 513 -0.83 -33.84 -32.22
C GLU A 513 0.46 -33.48 -31.49
#